data_AF-A0A418VHT4-F1
#
_entry.id   AF-A0A418VHT4-F1
#
_cell.length_a   1.000
_cell.length_b   1.000
_cell.length_c   1.000
_cell.angle_alpha   90.00
_cell.angle_beta   90.00
_cell.angle_gamma   90.00
#
_symmetry.space_group_name_H-M   'P 1'
#
loop_
_entity.id
_entity.type
_entity.pdbx_description
1 polymer ?
#
loop_
_entity_poly.entity_id
_entity_poly.type
_entity_poly.pdbx_seq_one_letter_code
_entity_poly.pdbx_strand_id
1 'polypeptide(L)'
;MAVGNAEMAFYKEFIENFPGARFYYNSESFIEEYQEEEDVVLSEWFQTHLQTLAGAFPAEGSLMYQFASFMDDSRSPLADQVENLWFKIGLTGWPSGKRQREALQHSSAKLSLFPIGVVTEDEGYQLAINLKQRRDRAVYLFHLNDVMSMISEGEDIAAMTFKVFASPGDMLSRVKAIQHGAEKTLAK
;
A
#
# COMPACT_ATOMS: atom_id res chain seq x y z
N MET A 1 -20.15 -5.78 14.23
CA MET A 1 -19.60 -4.56 14.89
C MET A 1 -18.43 -4.91 15.82
N ALA A 2 -17.32 -5.44 15.28
CA ALA A 2 -16.10 -5.72 16.08
C ALA A 2 -14.79 -5.43 15.32
N VAL A 3 -14.88 -5.06 14.03
CA VAL A 3 -13.74 -4.95 13.12
C VAL A 3 -13.08 -3.56 13.17
N GLY A 4 -13.85 -2.51 13.48
CA GLY A 4 -13.32 -1.15 13.63
C GLY A 4 -12.41 -0.96 14.85
N ASN A 5 -12.59 -1.77 15.90
CA ASN A 5 -11.80 -1.63 17.13
C ASN A 5 -10.36 -2.11 16.97
N ALA A 6 -10.12 -3.16 16.17
CA ALA A 6 -8.77 -3.69 15.95
C ALA A 6 -7.94 -2.77 15.05
N GLU A 7 -8.53 -2.25 13.97
CA GLU A 7 -7.83 -1.34 13.05
C GLU A 7 -7.42 -0.04 13.77
N MET A 8 -8.32 0.51 14.58
CA MET A 8 -8.04 1.72 15.37
C MET A 8 -6.96 1.48 16.43
N ALA A 9 -6.88 0.27 16.99
CA ALA A 9 -5.82 -0.08 17.93
C ALA A 9 -4.45 -0.06 17.24
N PHE A 10 -4.33 -0.62 16.03
CA PHE A 10 -3.09 -0.57 15.26
C PHE A 10 -2.68 0.85 14.89
N TYR A 11 -3.64 1.70 14.51
CA TYR A 11 -3.34 3.11 14.21
C TYR A 11 -2.83 3.86 15.43
N LYS A 12 -3.45 3.62 16.59
CA LYS A 12 -3.02 4.22 17.85
C LYS A 12 -1.61 3.75 18.24
N GLU A 13 -1.36 2.45 18.17
CA GLU A 13 -0.05 1.87 18.48
C GLU A 13 1.04 2.44 17.56
N PHE A 14 0.75 2.57 16.27
CA PHE A 14 1.66 3.20 15.32
C PHE A 14 2.00 4.65 15.73
N ILE A 15 1.00 5.47 16.07
CA ILE A 15 1.24 6.85 16.53
C ILE A 15 2.07 6.87 17.82
N GLU A 16 1.81 5.96 18.76
CA GLU A 16 2.54 5.85 20.03
C GLU A 16 4.02 5.43 19.84
N ASN A 17 4.30 4.63 18.81
CA ASN A 17 5.66 4.23 18.43
C ASN A 17 6.44 5.35 17.71
N PHE A 18 5.76 6.36 17.17
CA PHE A 18 6.36 7.50 16.47
C PHE A 18 5.86 8.86 17.00
N PRO A 19 6.04 9.19 18.29
CA PRO A 19 5.36 10.34 18.91
C PRO A 19 5.92 11.71 18.51
N GLY A 20 7.09 11.76 17.85
CA GLY A 20 7.66 12.97 17.27
C GLY A 20 7.29 13.18 15.81
N ALA A 21 6.67 12.18 15.17
CA ALA A 21 6.35 12.22 13.76
C ALA A 21 5.11 13.07 13.48
N ARG A 22 5.09 13.71 12.32
CA ARG A 22 3.93 14.45 11.82
C ARG A 22 3.14 13.56 10.88
N PHE A 23 1.89 13.32 11.23
CA PHE A 23 0.93 12.63 10.38
C PHE A 23 -0.10 13.62 9.88
N TYR A 24 -0.56 13.39 8.65
CA TYR A 24 -1.54 14.23 8.00
C TYR A 24 -2.79 13.37 7.75
N TYR A 25 -3.90 14.02 7.46
CA TYR A 25 -5.08 13.34 6.99
C TYR A 25 -5.54 14.01 5.70
N ASN A 26 -6.10 13.21 4.80
CA ASN A 26 -6.73 13.72 3.61
C ASN A 26 -8.16 14.16 3.92
N SER A 27 -8.59 15.30 3.38
CA SER A 27 -10.00 15.69 3.44
C SER A 27 -10.85 14.73 2.60
N GLU A 28 -12.14 14.65 2.93
CA GLU A 28 -13.11 13.92 2.11
C GLU A 28 -13.13 14.44 0.66
N SER A 29 -13.14 15.76 0.49
CA SER A 29 -13.09 16.40 -0.83
C SER A 29 -11.87 15.99 -1.66
N PHE A 30 -10.69 15.88 -1.04
CA PHE A 30 -9.49 15.45 -1.76
C PHE A 30 -9.60 14.00 -2.22
N ILE A 31 -10.17 13.13 -1.39
CA ILE A 31 -10.36 11.70 -1.73
C ILE A 31 -11.40 11.55 -2.84
N GLU A 32 -12.45 12.37 -2.83
CA GLU A 32 -13.44 12.43 -3.91
C GLU A 32 -12.80 12.89 -5.22
N GLU A 33 -12.11 14.03 -5.21
CA GLU A 33 -11.38 14.55 -6.38
C GLU A 33 -10.40 13.51 -6.94
N TYR A 34 -9.61 12.87 -6.07
CA TYR A 34 -8.66 11.83 -6.48
C TYR A 34 -9.34 10.61 -7.12
N GLN A 35 -10.48 10.17 -6.56
CA GLN A 35 -11.25 9.05 -7.12
C GLN A 35 -11.85 9.40 -8.48
N GLU A 36 -12.27 10.64 -8.69
CA GLU A 36 -12.72 11.15 -9.98
C GLU A 36 -11.58 11.24 -10.99
N GLU A 37 -10.43 11.79 -10.61
CA GLU A 37 -9.25 11.94 -11.48
C GLU A 37 -8.68 10.59 -11.94
N GLU A 38 -8.62 9.60 -11.04
CA GLU A 38 -8.09 8.27 -11.32
C GLU A 38 -9.14 7.26 -11.81
N ASP A 39 -10.40 7.70 -11.99
CA ASP A 39 -11.55 6.87 -12.38
C ASP A 39 -11.64 5.56 -11.54
N VAL A 40 -11.61 5.73 -10.22
CA VAL A 40 -11.52 4.63 -9.25
C VAL A 40 -12.49 4.82 -8.10
N VAL A 41 -13.02 3.72 -7.57
CA VAL A 41 -13.77 3.70 -6.30
C VAL A 41 -12.94 2.95 -5.26
N LEU A 42 -12.33 3.70 -4.36
CA LEU A 42 -11.59 3.16 -3.22
C LEU A 42 -12.56 2.52 -2.23
N SER A 43 -12.13 1.43 -1.58
CA SER A 43 -12.95 0.80 -0.54
C SER A 43 -13.06 1.70 0.70
N GLU A 44 -14.20 1.65 1.38
CA GLU A 44 -14.50 2.47 2.58
C GLU A 44 -13.40 2.41 3.65
N TRP A 45 -12.81 1.22 3.86
CA TRP A 45 -11.73 1.05 4.83
C TRP A 45 -10.46 1.81 4.43
N PHE A 46 -10.18 1.92 3.12
CA PHE A 46 -9.00 2.62 2.63
C PHE A 46 -9.22 4.13 2.66
N GLN A 47 -10.43 4.58 2.34
CA GLN A 47 -10.82 5.97 2.56
C GLN A 47 -10.67 6.35 4.04
N THR A 48 -11.16 5.50 4.95
CA THR A 48 -11.00 5.67 6.41
C THR A 48 -9.51 5.75 6.80
N HIS A 49 -8.67 4.87 6.23
CA HIS A 49 -7.23 4.91 6.44
C HIS A 49 -6.63 6.26 6.01
N LEU A 50 -6.93 6.73 4.79
CA LEU A 50 -6.44 8.00 4.26
C LEU A 50 -6.95 9.22 5.06
N GLN A 51 -8.15 9.13 5.64
CA GLN A 51 -8.72 10.17 6.50
C GLN A 51 -8.20 10.12 7.94
N THR A 52 -7.58 9.02 8.36
CA THR A 52 -7.05 8.87 9.73
C THR A 52 -5.54 9.10 9.75
N LEU A 53 -4.83 8.56 8.77
CA LEU A 53 -3.38 8.58 8.68
C LEU A 53 -2.96 8.59 7.21
N ALA A 54 -3.18 9.70 6.53
CA ALA A 54 -2.52 9.95 5.25
C ALA A 54 -1.03 10.13 5.52
N GLY A 55 -0.20 9.32 4.87
CA GLY A 55 1.23 9.59 4.83
C GLY A 55 1.48 11.04 4.42
N ALA A 56 2.52 11.67 5.00
CA ALA A 56 2.78 13.08 4.85
C ALA A 56 2.76 13.53 3.40
N PHE A 57 2.07 14.65 3.17
CA PHE A 57 1.78 15.23 1.88
C PHE A 57 3.03 15.29 0.97
N PRO A 58 2.90 15.06 -0.35
CA PRO A 58 4.02 15.11 -1.30
C PRO A 58 4.74 16.47 -1.42
N ALA A 59 4.29 17.52 -0.72
CA ALA A 59 4.89 18.85 -0.76
C ALA A 59 6.18 19.00 0.07
N GLU A 60 6.44 18.14 1.07
CA GLU A 60 7.64 18.26 1.95
C GLU A 60 8.60 17.06 1.90
N GLY A 61 8.30 16.04 1.10
CA GLY A 61 9.09 14.82 0.97
C GLY A 61 8.20 13.59 1.05
N SER A 62 8.52 12.56 0.27
CA SER A 62 7.74 11.32 0.32
C SER A 62 7.99 10.63 1.67
N LEU A 63 6.94 10.43 2.46
CA LEU A 63 7.03 9.58 3.65
C LEU A 63 7.32 8.15 3.21
N MET A 64 8.41 7.59 3.72
CA MET A 64 8.84 6.23 3.44
C MET A 64 8.75 5.39 4.70
N TYR A 65 8.34 4.14 4.54
CA TYR A 65 8.26 3.16 5.62
C TYR A 65 9.26 2.04 5.39
N GLN A 66 9.88 1.60 6.47
CA GLN A 66 10.62 0.35 6.52
C GLN A 66 9.86 -0.58 7.46
N PHE A 67 9.51 -1.76 6.97
CA PHE A 67 8.75 -2.75 7.72
C PHE A 67 9.68 -3.72 8.45
N ALA A 68 9.32 -4.18 9.65
CA ALA A 68 10.03 -5.24 10.36
C ALA A 68 9.85 -6.60 9.68
N SER A 69 8.67 -6.83 9.14
CA SER A 69 8.26 -8.10 8.51
C SER A 69 7.04 -7.90 7.62
N PHE A 70 6.77 -8.86 6.75
CA PHE A 70 5.43 -9.10 6.22
C PHE A 70 4.66 -10.05 7.16
N MET A 71 3.38 -10.31 6.86
CA MET A 71 2.61 -11.35 7.57
C MET A 71 3.31 -12.72 7.52
N ASP A 72 3.18 -13.49 8.59
CA ASP A 72 3.96 -14.71 8.83
C ASP A 72 3.80 -15.78 7.75
N ASP A 73 2.65 -15.82 7.08
CA ASP A 73 2.33 -16.73 5.97
C ASP A 73 2.58 -16.13 4.58
N SER A 74 3.17 -14.93 4.51
CA SER A 74 3.53 -14.30 3.24
C SER A 74 4.60 -15.12 2.52
N ARG A 75 4.35 -15.41 1.25
CA ARG A 75 5.29 -16.10 0.35
C ARG A 75 6.03 -15.16 -0.59
N SER A 76 6.04 -13.87 -0.26
CA SER A 76 6.70 -12.85 -1.05
C SER A 76 8.19 -13.16 -1.22
N PRO A 77 8.78 -12.95 -2.41
CA PRO A 77 10.22 -13.09 -2.60
C PRO A 77 11.03 -12.06 -1.79
N LEU A 78 10.39 -11.00 -1.30
CA LEU A 78 11.05 -9.98 -0.47
C LEU A 78 10.93 -10.26 1.04
N ALA A 79 10.28 -11.35 1.47
CA ALA A 79 9.98 -11.59 2.89
C ALA A 79 11.24 -11.58 3.79
N ASP A 80 12.33 -12.19 3.34
CA ASP A 80 13.59 -12.29 4.10
C ASP A 80 14.41 -11.00 4.12
N GLN A 81 14.07 -10.02 3.26
CA GLN A 81 14.83 -8.78 3.12
C GLN A 81 14.01 -7.51 3.33
N VAL A 82 12.70 -7.63 3.57
CA VAL A 82 11.77 -6.49 3.74
C VAL A 82 12.29 -5.50 4.78
N GLU A 83 12.98 -6.01 5.79
CA GLU A 83 13.54 -5.21 6.87
C GLU A 83 14.65 -4.25 6.43
N ASN A 84 15.22 -4.47 5.26
CA ASN A 84 16.27 -3.63 4.69
C ASN A 84 15.75 -2.72 3.57
N LEU A 85 14.48 -2.85 3.20
CA LEU A 85 13.86 -2.11 2.11
C LEU A 85 13.07 -0.90 2.61
N TRP A 86 13.06 0.16 1.81
CA TRP A 86 12.19 1.30 2.02
C TRP A 86 11.05 1.29 1.01
N PHE A 87 9.87 1.60 1.51
CA PHE A 87 8.67 1.70 0.72
C PHE A 87 8.17 3.13 0.76
N LYS A 88 8.03 3.76 -0.42
CA LYS A 88 7.27 4.98 -0.56
C LYS A 88 5.79 4.60 -0.59
N ILE A 89 5.04 4.94 0.45
CA ILE A 89 3.61 4.62 0.56
C ILE A 89 2.79 5.87 0.28
N GLY A 90 1.76 5.72 -0.54
CA GLY A 90 0.84 6.80 -0.87
C GLY A 90 -0.04 6.47 -2.06
N LEU A 91 -0.93 7.41 -2.40
CA LEU A 91 -1.80 7.35 -3.57
C LEU A 91 -0.97 7.48 -4.87
N THR A 92 -0.27 6.41 -5.22
CA THR A 92 0.62 6.37 -6.39
C THR A 92 -0.17 6.46 -7.70
N GLY A 93 -1.43 6.00 -7.67
CA GLY A 93 -2.34 6.04 -8.81
C GLY A 93 -2.04 4.97 -9.84
N TRP A 94 -2.75 5.04 -10.96
CA TRP A 94 -2.49 4.15 -12.08
C TRP A 94 -1.16 4.48 -12.74
N PRO A 95 -0.42 3.46 -13.24
CA PRO A 95 0.75 3.73 -14.08
C PRO A 95 0.33 4.56 -15.30
N SER A 96 1.24 5.45 -15.73
CA SER A 96 1.02 6.33 -16.90
C SER A 96 0.93 5.55 -18.21
N GLY A 97 1.57 4.37 -18.29
CA GLY A 97 1.49 3.50 -19.45
C GLY A 97 0.11 2.84 -19.57
N LYS A 98 -0.63 3.16 -20.65
CA LYS A 98 -1.97 2.60 -20.94
C LYS A 98 -2.01 1.07 -20.82
N ARG A 99 -1.01 0.37 -21.39
CA ARG A 99 -0.93 -1.10 -21.35
C ARG A 99 -0.78 -1.63 -19.92
N GLN A 100 0.04 -0.98 -19.09
CA GLN A 100 0.23 -1.36 -17.69
C GLN A 100 -1.02 -1.07 -16.87
N ARG A 101 -1.70 0.06 -17.12
CA ARG A 101 -2.95 0.41 -16.48
C ARG A 101 -4.04 -0.64 -16.77
N GLU A 102 -4.27 -0.93 -18.04
CA GLU A 102 -5.25 -1.94 -18.47
C GLU A 102 -4.92 -3.31 -17.88
N ALA A 103 -3.63 -3.67 -17.87
CA ALA A 103 -3.13 -4.87 -17.22
C ALA A 103 -3.53 -4.93 -15.76
N LEU A 104 -3.22 -3.93 -14.94
CA LEU A 104 -3.53 -3.96 -13.50
C LEU A 104 -5.04 -3.91 -13.20
N GLN A 105 -5.80 -3.12 -13.96
CA GLN A 105 -7.26 -2.97 -13.82
C GLN A 105 -8.03 -4.25 -14.15
N HIS A 106 -7.57 -5.00 -15.17
CA HIS A 106 -8.28 -6.15 -15.72
C HIS A 106 -7.53 -7.48 -15.56
N SER A 107 -6.44 -7.47 -14.79
CA SER A 107 -5.47 -8.55 -14.63
C SER A 107 -6.05 -9.93 -14.30
N SER A 108 -7.13 -10.01 -13.53
CA SER A 108 -7.82 -11.26 -13.22
C SER A 108 -9.31 -11.01 -12.96
N ALA A 109 -10.15 -12.02 -13.07
CA ALA A 109 -11.57 -11.91 -12.69
C ALA A 109 -11.76 -11.46 -11.23
N LYS A 110 -10.78 -11.74 -10.36
CA LYS A 110 -10.86 -11.50 -8.91
C LYS A 110 -9.96 -10.38 -8.39
N LEU A 111 -9.02 -9.90 -9.22
CA LEU A 111 -8.03 -8.89 -8.83
C LEU A 111 -8.12 -7.69 -9.77
N SER A 112 -8.07 -6.50 -9.16
CA SER A 112 -7.72 -5.23 -9.81
C SER A 112 -6.75 -4.54 -8.87
N LEU A 113 -5.47 -4.52 -9.24
CA LEU A 113 -4.38 -4.12 -8.37
C LEU A 113 -4.15 -2.61 -8.50
N PHE A 114 -4.63 -1.84 -7.52
CA PHE A 114 -4.41 -0.41 -7.47
C PHE A 114 -3.15 -0.07 -6.67
N PRO A 115 -2.11 0.49 -7.30
CA PRO A 115 -0.85 0.77 -6.61
C PRO A 115 -1.01 1.80 -5.48
N ILE A 116 -0.52 1.44 -4.29
CA ILE A 116 -0.50 2.28 -3.08
C ILE A 116 0.91 2.48 -2.51
N GLY A 117 1.94 1.97 -3.19
CA GLY A 117 3.32 2.24 -2.82
C GLY A 117 4.32 1.46 -3.68
N VAL A 118 5.58 1.84 -3.56
CA VAL A 118 6.69 1.26 -4.33
C VAL A 118 7.91 1.03 -3.43
N VAL A 119 8.69 0.00 -3.72
CA VAL A 119 10.03 -0.17 -3.14
C VAL A 119 10.95 0.87 -3.77
N THR A 120 11.73 1.59 -2.95
CA THR A 120 12.53 2.71 -3.44
C THR A 120 13.78 2.26 -4.19
N GLU A 121 14.34 1.12 -3.81
CA GLU A 121 15.53 0.52 -4.40
C GLU A 121 15.23 -0.24 -5.69
N ASP A 122 13.98 -0.68 -5.87
CA ASP A 122 13.49 -1.38 -7.04
C ASP A 122 12.01 -1.01 -7.28
N GLU A 123 11.77 0.03 -8.07
CA GLU A 123 10.43 0.51 -8.40
C GLU A 123 9.58 -0.51 -9.18
N GLY A 124 10.17 -1.63 -9.60
CA GLY A 124 9.46 -2.77 -10.14
C GLY A 124 8.56 -3.43 -9.09
N TYR A 125 8.96 -3.46 -7.82
CA TYR A 125 8.16 -3.97 -6.72
C TYR A 125 7.22 -2.92 -6.16
N GLN A 126 5.93 -3.25 -6.15
CA GLN A 126 4.87 -2.33 -5.77
C GLN A 126 3.90 -2.98 -4.80
N LEU A 127 3.36 -2.15 -3.91
CA LEU A 127 2.25 -2.49 -3.05
C LEU A 127 0.94 -2.05 -3.70
N ALA A 128 -0.10 -2.87 -3.60
CA ALA A 128 -1.42 -2.58 -4.12
C ALA A 128 -2.54 -3.06 -3.22
N ILE A 129 -3.72 -2.48 -3.43
CA ILE A 129 -4.99 -2.95 -2.87
C ILE A 129 -5.86 -3.52 -3.99
N ASN A 130 -6.78 -4.42 -3.62
CA ASN A 130 -7.71 -4.99 -4.59
C ASN A 130 -9.00 -4.16 -4.69
N LEU A 131 -9.26 -3.57 -5.86
CA LEU A 131 -10.47 -2.77 -6.08
C LEU A 131 -11.71 -3.61 -6.43
N LYS A 132 -11.55 -4.85 -6.91
CA LYS A 132 -12.69 -5.69 -7.32
C LYS A 132 -13.46 -6.27 -6.14
N GLN A 133 -12.80 -6.45 -4.99
CA GLN A 133 -13.39 -7.08 -3.81
C GLN A 133 -13.47 -6.08 -2.65
N ARG A 134 -14.61 -5.40 -2.49
CA ARG A 134 -14.80 -4.33 -1.48
C ARG A 134 -14.48 -4.73 -0.02
N ARG A 135 -14.61 -6.03 0.31
CA ARG A 135 -14.31 -6.57 1.64
C ARG A 135 -12.87 -7.04 1.81
N ASP A 136 -12.14 -7.11 0.71
CA ASP A 136 -10.72 -7.39 0.74
C ASP A 136 -10.00 -6.17 1.30
N ARG A 137 -9.29 -6.38 2.41
CA ARG A 137 -8.50 -5.37 3.10
C ARG A 137 -7.00 -5.61 2.91
N ALA A 138 -6.65 -6.71 2.25
CA ALA A 138 -5.28 -7.10 2.12
C ALA A 138 -4.49 -6.06 1.30
N VAL A 139 -3.21 -5.95 1.65
CA VAL A 139 -2.22 -5.30 0.81
C VAL A 139 -1.42 -6.39 0.14
N TYR A 140 -1.27 -6.25 -1.17
CA TYR A 140 -0.56 -7.17 -2.03
C TYR A 140 0.76 -6.55 -2.48
N LEU A 141 1.78 -7.37 -2.62
CA LEU A 141 3.03 -7.03 -3.28
C LEU A 141 3.05 -7.74 -4.64
N PHE A 142 3.49 -7.05 -5.67
CA PHE A 142 3.74 -7.62 -6.99
C PHE A 142 4.95 -6.97 -7.63
N HIS A 143 5.58 -7.66 -8.58
CA HIS A 143 6.57 -7.07 -9.47
C HIS A 143 5.91 -6.74 -10.80
N LEU A 144 5.97 -5.48 -11.23
CA LEU A 144 5.22 -4.99 -12.39
C LEU A 144 5.60 -5.76 -13.67
N ASN A 145 6.89 -6.00 -13.90
CA ASN A 145 7.33 -6.71 -15.11
C ASN A 145 6.86 -8.17 -15.13
N ASP A 146 6.77 -8.82 -13.96
CA ASP A 146 6.33 -10.22 -13.87
C ASP A 146 4.84 -10.30 -14.17
N VAL A 147 4.05 -9.38 -13.60
CA VAL A 147 2.62 -9.24 -13.92
C VAL A 147 2.40 -8.99 -15.41
N MET A 148 3.22 -8.13 -16.02
CA MET A 148 3.16 -7.87 -17.47
C MET A 148 3.53 -9.11 -18.30
N SER A 149 4.49 -9.92 -17.84
CA SER A 149 4.86 -11.19 -18.49
C SER A 149 3.69 -12.18 -18.45
N MET A 150 3.13 -12.42 -17.26
CA MET A 150 1.97 -13.31 -17.06
C MET A 150 0.81 -12.95 -17.98
N ILE A 151 0.47 -11.66 -18.08
CA ILE A 151 -0.60 -11.19 -18.96
C ILE A 151 -0.26 -11.43 -20.43
N SER A 152 1.00 -11.23 -20.82
CA SER A 152 1.43 -11.48 -22.21
C SER A 152 1.39 -12.97 -22.58
N GLU A 153 1.58 -13.84 -21.60
CA GLU A 153 1.51 -15.30 -21.72
C GLU A 153 0.08 -15.84 -21.57
N GLY A 154 -0.87 -15.00 -21.18
CA GLY A 154 -2.27 -15.37 -20.94
C GLY A 154 -2.51 -16.11 -19.64
N GLU A 155 -1.58 -15.99 -18.68
CA GLU A 155 -1.63 -16.64 -17.37
C GLU A 155 -2.27 -15.74 -16.30
N ASP A 156 -2.74 -16.37 -15.20
CA ASP A 156 -3.32 -15.64 -14.07
C ASP A 156 -2.23 -14.96 -13.23
N ILE A 157 -2.31 -13.63 -13.11
CA ILE A 157 -1.37 -12.82 -12.34
C ILE A 157 -1.35 -13.16 -10.84
N ALA A 158 -2.36 -13.91 -10.35
CA ALA A 158 -2.45 -14.31 -8.95
C ALA A 158 -1.20 -15.10 -8.51
N ALA A 159 -0.51 -15.78 -9.42
CA ALA A 159 0.74 -16.49 -9.11
C ALA A 159 1.92 -15.54 -8.83
N MET A 160 1.88 -14.30 -9.34
CA MET A 160 2.92 -13.27 -9.16
C MET A 160 2.45 -12.14 -8.22
N THR A 161 1.36 -12.37 -7.49
CA THR A 161 0.78 -11.40 -6.56
C THR A 161 0.75 -12.01 -5.16
N PHE A 162 1.48 -11.39 -4.24
CA PHE A 162 1.70 -11.94 -2.90
C PHE A 162 0.94 -11.11 -1.88
N LYS A 163 0.09 -11.74 -1.08
CA LYS A 163 -0.47 -11.07 0.09
C LYS A 163 0.64 -10.84 1.11
N VAL A 164 0.85 -9.58 1.50
CA VAL A 164 1.94 -9.18 2.42
C VAL A 164 1.44 -8.57 3.71
N PHE A 165 0.25 -7.97 3.69
CA PHE A 165 -0.43 -7.49 4.90
C PHE A 165 -1.92 -7.85 4.87
N ALA A 166 -2.49 -8.10 6.05
CA ALA A 166 -3.90 -8.46 6.19
C ALA A 166 -4.85 -7.24 6.13
N SER A 167 -4.36 -6.07 6.53
CA SER A 167 -5.02 -4.76 6.49
C SER A 167 -3.99 -3.63 6.56
N PRO A 168 -4.36 -2.35 6.31
CA PRO A 168 -3.48 -1.22 6.61
C PRO A 168 -3.04 -1.12 8.06
N GLY A 169 -3.92 -1.48 9.01
CA GLY A 169 -3.55 -1.58 10.43
C GLY A 169 -2.44 -2.58 10.65
N ASP A 170 -2.55 -3.79 10.09
CA ASP A 170 -1.49 -4.80 10.12
C ASP A 170 -0.20 -4.28 9.46
N MET A 171 -0.31 -3.60 8.31
CA MET A 171 0.83 -2.94 7.66
C MET A 171 1.53 -1.93 8.57
N LEU A 172 0.77 -1.04 9.21
CA LEU A 172 1.31 -0.02 10.12
C LEU A 172 1.91 -0.62 11.40
N SER A 173 1.31 -1.68 11.94
CA SER A 173 1.83 -2.39 13.12
C SER A 173 3.21 -3.00 12.89
N ARG A 174 3.57 -3.23 11.62
CA ARG A 174 4.85 -3.81 11.21
C ARG A 174 5.87 -2.75 10.82
N VAL A 175 5.57 -1.45 10.92
CA VAL A 175 6.55 -0.40 10.59
C VAL A 175 7.61 -0.32 11.70
N LYS A 176 8.89 -0.53 11.34
CA LYS A 176 10.01 -0.36 12.27
C LYS A 176 10.71 0.98 12.15
N ALA A 177 10.59 1.65 11.01
CA ALA A 177 11.12 2.98 10.83
C ALA A 177 10.32 3.77 9.81
N ILE A 178 10.29 5.08 9.99
CA ILE A 178 9.76 6.04 9.03
C ILE A 178 10.88 6.98 8.58
N GLN A 179 10.79 7.47 7.35
CA GLN A 179 11.69 8.50 6.84
C GLN A 179 10.89 9.60 6.15
N HIS A 180 11.16 10.85 6.52
CA HIS A 180 10.58 12.04 5.90
C HIS A 180 11.72 12.98 5.49
N GLY A 181 11.92 13.14 4.17
CA GLY A 181 13.10 13.83 3.65
C GLY A 181 14.41 13.17 4.11
N ALA A 182 15.26 13.91 4.82
CA ALA A 182 16.51 13.42 5.38
C ALA A 182 16.36 12.83 6.80
N GLU A 183 15.21 13.01 7.45
CA GLU A 183 14.99 12.58 8.82
C GLU A 183 14.52 11.12 8.85
N LYS A 184 15.23 10.28 9.61
CA LYS A 184 14.86 8.89 9.87
C LYS A 184 14.49 8.72 11.34
N THR A 185 13.31 8.19 11.61
CA THR A 185 12.83 7.88 12.96
C THR A 185 12.61 6.38 13.09
N LEU A 186 13.22 5.77 14.10
CA LEU A 186 13.00 4.38 14.46
C LEU A 186 11.78 4.27 15.39
N ALA A 187 11.03 3.17 15.29
CA ALA A 187 10.02 2.82 16.28
C ALA A 187 10.67 2.68 17.67
N LYS A 188 9.91 3.05 18.70
CA LYS A 188 10.35 2.94 20.11
C LYS A 188 10.45 1.52 20.62
#